data_AF-A0A955IN15-F1
#
_entry.id   AF-A0A955IN15-F1
#
_cell.length_a   1.000
_cell.length_b   1.000
_cell.length_c   1.000
_cell.angle_alpha   90.00
_cell.angle_beta   90.00
_cell.angle_gamma   90.00
#
_symmetry.space_group_name_H-M   'P 1'
#
loop_
_entity.id
_entity.type
_entity.pdbx_description
1 polymer ?
#
loop_
_entity_poly.entity_id
_entity_poly.type
_entity_poly.pdbx_seq_one_letter_code
_entity_poly.pdbx_strand_id
1 'polypeptide(L)'
;MNLKMLSVGVLLLCGAAQAALIEQYQLFDHPDGDVNPPPYGLRFDNIFVPQGGPSGIASFSMDNVGDTTLSVFDDGGGSYRIQIAGTLYGGVDAGSTYGYGEGLYDLFFEYAANVAPSGTGWVVDPSSALNAGTLTSQGNADVPSGYVFTFEDKSQPSGESFLFLQDDHRLQGHPQEGQGFWVGRGWVMGAQYPMGTQDFLFIAEKIPAPGAMSVLGFAGLAAVRRRR
;
A
#
# COMPACT_ATOMS: atom_id res chain seq x y z
N MET A 1 -69.62 6.35 -6.57
CA MET A 1 -68.66 5.33 -6.06
C MET A 1 -67.28 5.79 -6.48
N ASN A 2 -66.46 6.27 -5.54
CA ASN A 2 -65.18 6.90 -5.85
C ASN A 2 -64.04 5.87 -5.67
N LEU A 3 -63.47 5.40 -6.78
CA LEU A 3 -62.26 4.58 -6.78
C LEU A 3 -61.07 5.45 -6.35
N LYS A 4 -60.54 5.21 -5.15
CA LYS A 4 -59.25 5.77 -4.74
C LYS A 4 -58.13 4.92 -5.35
N MET A 5 -57.45 5.48 -6.35
CA MET A 5 -56.28 4.88 -6.99
C MET A 5 -55.11 4.92 -5.99
N LEU A 6 -54.64 3.75 -5.56
CA LEU A 6 -53.52 3.62 -4.63
C LEU A 6 -52.22 3.63 -5.46
N SER A 7 -51.49 4.74 -5.43
CA SER A 7 -50.17 4.82 -6.06
C SER A 7 -49.14 4.10 -5.20
N VAL A 8 -48.64 2.96 -5.68
CA VAL A 8 -47.50 2.26 -5.08
C VAL A 8 -46.22 2.99 -5.51
N GLY A 9 -45.63 3.75 -4.59
CA GLY A 9 -44.33 4.37 -4.79
C GLY A 9 -43.22 3.32 -4.74
N VAL A 10 -42.63 3.00 -5.89
CA VAL A 10 -41.42 2.18 -5.98
C VAL A 10 -40.24 3.05 -5.53
N LEU A 11 -39.72 2.80 -4.33
CA LEU A 11 -38.45 3.35 -3.87
C LEU A 11 -37.32 2.62 -4.62
N LEU A 12 -36.77 3.29 -5.64
CA LEU A 12 -35.51 2.89 -6.27
C LEU A 12 -34.36 3.18 -5.30
N LEU A 13 -33.90 2.14 -4.62
CA LEU A 13 -32.63 2.18 -3.89
C LEU A 13 -31.50 2.11 -4.91
N CYS A 14 -31.00 3.27 -5.34
CA CYS A 14 -29.71 3.36 -6.02
C CYS A 14 -28.62 3.06 -4.99
N GLY A 15 -28.22 1.80 -4.87
CA GLY A 15 -27.02 1.44 -4.13
C GLY A 15 -25.80 1.91 -4.93
N ALA A 16 -25.04 2.86 -4.38
CA ALA A 16 -23.70 3.10 -4.87
C ALA A 16 -22.91 1.80 -4.68
N ALA A 17 -22.31 1.27 -5.75
CA ALA A 17 -21.37 0.17 -5.63
C ALA A 17 -20.20 0.67 -4.76
N GLN A 18 -20.14 0.19 -3.52
CA GLN A 18 -19.02 0.47 -2.63
C GLN A 18 -17.90 -0.50 -3.00
N ALA A 19 -16.70 0.03 -3.24
CA ALA A 19 -15.50 -0.77 -3.38
C ALA A 19 -15.37 -1.71 -2.17
N ALA A 20 -15.29 -3.01 -2.41
CA ALA A 20 -15.18 -4.00 -1.36
C ALA A 20 -13.71 -4.22 -1.02
N LEU A 21 -13.29 -3.99 0.23
CA LEU A 21 -11.99 -4.46 0.71
C LEU A 21 -12.01 -5.99 0.67
N ILE A 22 -11.17 -6.59 -0.15
CA ILE A 22 -11.12 -8.04 -0.33
C ILE A 22 -9.93 -8.67 0.40
N GLU A 23 -8.81 -7.96 0.49
CA GLU A 23 -7.59 -8.46 1.13
C GLU A 23 -6.84 -7.32 1.82
N GLN A 24 -6.16 -7.63 2.93
CA GLN A 24 -5.33 -6.68 3.64
C GLN A 24 -4.06 -7.39 4.17
N TYR A 25 -2.95 -6.68 4.15
CA TYR A 25 -1.63 -7.19 4.52
C TYR A 25 -0.90 -6.18 5.40
N GLN A 26 -0.20 -6.68 6.41
CA GLN A 26 0.77 -5.93 7.19
C GLN A 26 2.10 -5.96 6.44
N LEU A 27 2.72 -4.80 6.25
CA LEU A 27 3.99 -4.68 5.54
C LEU A 27 5.16 -4.59 6.52
N PHE A 28 6.31 -5.11 6.07
CA PHE A 28 7.58 -5.11 6.78
C PHE A 28 8.73 -4.81 5.81
N ASP A 29 9.88 -4.39 6.35
CA ASP A 29 11.06 -4.16 5.52
C ASP A 29 11.51 -5.47 4.85
N HIS A 30 12.01 -5.35 3.61
CA HIS A 30 12.54 -6.51 2.92
C HIS A 30 13.94 -6.84 3.46
N PRO A 31 14.27 -8.10 3.78
CA PRO A 31 15.61 -8.45 4.29
C PRO A 31 16.77 -8.12 3.33
N ASP A 32 16.53 -8.16 2.01
CA ASP A 32 17.49 -7.68 0.99
C ASP A 32 17.71 -6.15 1.05
N GLY A 33 16.77 -5.39 1.61
CA GLY A 33 16.94 -3.96 1.92
C GLY A 33 18.09 -3.73 2.89
N ASP A 34 18.30 -4.64 3.84
CA ASP A 34 19.38 -4.59 4.84
C ASP A 34 20.77 -4.82 4.25
N VAL A 35 20.86 -5.28 3.00
CA VAL A 35 22.15 -5.37 2.28
C VAL A 35 22.72 -3.98 2.02
N ASN A 36 21.88 -2.94 1.97
CA ASN A 36 22.26 -1.53 1.96
C ASN A 36 21.63 -0.81 3.16
N PRO A 37 22.16 -1.05 4.38
CA PRO A 37 21.56 -0.46 5.58
C PRO A 37 21.55 1.07 5.47
N PRO A 38 20.50 1.76 5.96
CA PRO A 38 19.42 1.22 6.80
C PRO A 38 18.36 0.34 6.08
N PRO A 39 17.73 -0.60 6.82
CA PRO A 39 16.56 -1.37 6.36
C PRO A 39 15.48 -0.51 5.71
N TYR A 40 14.77 -1.06 4.72
CA TYR A 40 13.73 -0.30 4.03
C TYR A 40 12.65 -1.15 3.38
N GLY A 41 11.45 -0.55 3.31
CA GLY A 41 10.34 -0.97 2.46
C GLY A 41 10.16 -0.03 1.25
N LEU A 42 10.67 1.19 1.36
CA LEU A 42 10.65 2.22 0.33
C LEU A 42 12.01 2.92 0.22
N ARG A 43 12.49 3.14 -1.01
CA ARG A 43 13.71 3.90 -1.30
C ARG A 43 13.43 5.00 -2.30
N PHE A 44 14.01 6.18 -2.06
CA PHE A 44 13.98 7.32 -2.96
C PHE A 44 15.33 8.04 -2.99
N ASP A 45 16.16 7.73 -3.98
CA ASP A 45 17.42 8.44 -4.16
C ASP A 45 17.16 9.94 -4.44
N ASN A 46 17.91 10.80 -3.76
CA ASN A 46 17.94 12.26 -3.94
C ASN A 46 16.61 12.99 -3.69
N ILE A 47 15.68 12.39 -2.93
CA ILE A 47 14.36 12.97 -2.62
C ILE A 47 14.42 14.35 -1.96
N PHE A 48 15.53 14.70 -1.31
CA PHE A 48 15.67 15.97 -0.61
C PHE A 48 16.42 17.05 -1.41
N VAL A 49 16.95 16.75 -2.60
CA VAL A 49 17.79 17.70 -3.35
C VAL A 49 17.03 18.98 -3.75
N PRO A 50 15.83 18.90 -4.36
CA PRO A 50 14.98 20.06 -4.66
C PRO A 50 14.64 21.01 -3.51
N GLN A 51 14.70 20.55 -2.25
CA GLN A 51 14.50 21.41 -1.08
C GLN A 51 15.82 21.91 -0.46
N GLY A 52 16.96 21.69 -1.14
CA GLY A 52 18.29 22.11 -0.69
C GLY A 52 19.02 21.09 0.18
N GLY A 53 18.51 19.86 0.29
CA GLY A 53 19.17 18.75 0.97
C GLY A 53 20.32 18.15 0.15
N PRO A 54 21.13 17.27 0.75
CA PRO A 54 22.22 16.58 0.06
C PRO A 54 21.67 15.55 -0.94
N SER A 55 22.51 15.22 -1.92
CA SER A 55 22.34 14.03 -2.74
C SER A 55 22.68 12.79 -1.90
N GLY A 56 22.00 11.67 -2.17
CA GLY A 56 22.21 10.42 -1.43
C GLY A 56 21.07 9.44 -1.65
N ILE A 57 21.27 8.22 -1.15
CA ILE A 57 20.23 7.22 -1.04
C ILE A 57 19.37 7.63 0.15
N ALA A 58 18.06 7.80 -0.03
CA ALA A 58 17.15 7.93 1.10
C ALA A 58 16.29 6.67 1.19
N SER A 59 16.22 6.11 2.39
CA SER A 59 15.51 4.87 2.67
C SER A 59 14.53 5.08 3.82
N PHE A 60 13.42 4.34 3.77
CA PHE A 60 12.31 4.48 4.71
C PHE A 60 11.83 3.10 5.16
N SER A 61 11.91 2.87 6.46
CA SER A 61 11.54 1.63 7.15
C SER A 61 10.04 1.62 7.47
N MET A 62 9.40 0.48 7.18
CA MET A 62 8.02 0.12 7.56
C MET A 62 7.95 -0.48 8.96
N ASP A 63 9.05 -1.09 9.43
CA ASP A 63 9.09 -1.82 10.71
C ASP A 63 9.18 -0.91 11.93
N ASN A 64 9.70 0.31 11.77
CA ASN A 64 9.94 1.20 12.90
C ASN A 64 8.65 1.62 13.63
N VAL A 65 7.56 1.86 12.89
CA VAL A 65 6.22 2.11 13.46
C VAL A 65 5.37 0.84 13.44
N GLY A 66 5.47 0.04 12.37
CA GLY A 66 4.76 -1.23 12.26
C GLY A 66 3.27 -1.10 11.98
N ASP A 67 2.80 0.01 11.39
CA ASP A 67 1.40 0.24 11.02
C ASP A 67 1.17 0.31 9.50
N THR A 68 2.21 0.04 8.70
CA THR A 68 2.10 0.10 7.24
C THR A 68 1.35 -1.10 6.70
N THR A 69 0.33 -0.86 5.88
CA THR A 69 -0.51 -1.90 5.29
C THR A 69 -0.66 -1.77 3.79
N LEU A 70 -0.90 -2.90 3.12
CA LEU A 70 -1.40 -2.98 1.75
C LEU A 70 -2.84 -3.50 1.79
N SER A 71 -3.75 -2.77 1.15
CA SER A 71 -5.17 -3.13 1.02
C SER A 71 -5.51 -3.31 -0.45
N VAL A 72 -6.23 -4.38 -0.77
CA VAL A 72 -6.74 -4.65 -2.12
C VAL A 72 -8.25 -4.50 -2.11
N PHE A 73 -8.77 -3.73 -3.06
CA PHE A 73 -10.20 -3.52 -3.23
C PHE A 73 -10.68 -4.04 -4.58
N ASP A 74 -11.90 -4.59 -4.58
CA ASP A 74 -12.68 -4.90 -5.79
C ASP A 74 -13.70 -3.77 -6.01
N ASP A 75 -13.52 -3.01 -7.08
CA ASP A 75 -14.40 -1.91 -7.48
C ASP A 75 -15.57 -2.39 -8.36
N GLY A 76 -15.66 -3.70 -8.59
CA GLY A 76 -16.65 -4.36 -9.43
C GLY A 76 -16.23 -4.47 -10.89
N GLY A 77 -16.91 -5.34 -11.64
CA GLY A 77 -16.66 -5.53 -13.07
C GLY A 77 -15.27 -6.07 -13.41
N GLY A 78 -14.56 -6.66 -12.44
CA GLY A 78 -13.18 -7.12 -12.59
C GLY A 78 -12.14 -6.01 -12.48
N SER A 79 -12.51 -4.84 -11.96
CA SER A 79 -11.59 -3.73 -11.66
C SER A 79 -11.10 -3.85 -10.22
N TYR A 80 -9.78 -3.70 -10.04
CA TYR A 80 -9.15 -3.73 -8.73
C TYR A 80 -8.33 -2.48 -8.51
N ARG A 81 -8.11 -2.14 -7.24
CA ARG A 81 -7.15 -1.13 -6.81
C ARG A 81 -6.37 -1.61 -5.60
N ILE A 82 -5.13 -1.17 -5.49
CA ILE A 82 -4.24 -1.45 -4.35
C ILE A 82 -3.92 -0.14 -3.67
N GLN A 83 -4.03 -0.11 -2.34
CA GLN A 83 -3.60 1.02 -1.52
C GLN A 83 -2.50 0.58 -0.56
N ILE A 84 -1.39 1.30 -0.54
CA ILE A 84 -0.31 1.15 0.44
C ILE A 84 -0.32 2.39 1.34
N ALA A 85 -0.47 2.22 2.65
CA ALA A 85 -0.55 3.35 3.58
C ALA A 85 -0.04 2.99 4.98
N GLY A 86 0.54 3.98 5.66
CA GLY A 86 1.03 3.87 7.04
C GLY A 86 2.04 4.96 7.36
N THR A 87 2.77 4.79 8.45
CA THR A 87 3.87 5.67 8.81
C THR A 87 5.21 4.95 8.64
N LEU A 88 6.13 5.61 7.95
CA LEU A 88 7.50 5.18 7.78
C LEU A 88 8.45 6.01 8.65
N TYR A 89 9.62 5.46 8.94
CA TYR A 89 10.74 6.22 9.52
C TYR A 89 11.95 6.12 8.60
N GLY A 90 12.57 7.24 8.28
CA GLY A 90 13.67 7.22 7.34
C GLY A 90 14.31 8.57 7.10
N GLY A 91 15.25 8.60 6.16
CA GLY A 91 16.07 9.75 5.80
C GLY A 91 17.20 9.34 4.85
N VAL A 92 18.17 10.22 4.62
CA VAL A 92 19.37 9.89 3.84
C VAL A 92 20.20 8.87 4.60
N ASP A 93 20.61 7.79 3.93
CA ASP A 93 21.52 6.77 4.44
C ASP A 93 22.86 7.39 4.88
N ALA A 94 23.24 7.14 6.14
CA ALA A 94 24.52 7.51 6.75
C ALA A 94 25.35 6.28 7.20
N GLY A 95 25.11 5.12 6.59
CA GLY A 95 25.80 3.84 6.78
C GLY A 95 25.05 2.88 7.70
N SER A 96 24.75 3.28 8.93
CA SER A 96 24.00 2.44 9.89
C SER A 96 22.86 3.18 10.59
N THR A 97 22.65 4.44 10.20
CA THR A 97 21.62 5.33 10.72
C THR A 97 21.11 6.17 9.57
N TYR A 98 20.10 7.01 9.84
CA TYR A 98 19.70 8.05 8.93
C TYR A 98 20.46 9.35 9.24
N GLY A 99 20.58 10.21 8.24
CA GLY A 99 21.19 11.53 8.29
C GLY A 99 20.16 12.60 7.95
N TYR A 100 20.41 13.36 6.88
CA TYR A 100 19.50 14.43 6.47
C TYR A 100 18.08 13.91 6.23
N GLY A 101 17.09 14.61 6.78
CA GLY A 101 15.69 14.24 6.67
C GLY A 101 15.31 13.04 7.53
N GLU A 102 16.11 12.65 8.52
CA GLU A 102 15.73 11.63 9.49
C GLU A 102 14.44 12.03 10.23
N GLY A 103 13.39 11.22 10.10
CA GLY A 103 12.13 11.44 10.80
C GLY A 103 10.99 10.52 10.37
N LEU A 104 9.79 10.84 10.86
CA LEU A 104 8.56 10.12 10.52
C LEU A 104 7.87 10.74 9.30
N TYR A 105 7.33 9.86 8.47
CA TYR A 105 6.67 10.20 7.22
C TYR A 105 5.40 9.39 7.02
N ASP A 106 4.29 10.06 6.69
CA ASP A 106 3.04 9.39 6.32
C ASP A 106 3.09 8.99 4.84
N LEU A 107 3.01 7.69 4.58
CA LEU A 107 2.93 7.11 3.25
C LEU A 107 1.46 6.93 2.86
N PHE A 108 1.13 7.33 1.64
CA PHE A 108 -0.07 6.91 0.93
C PHE A 108 0.26 6.70 -0.54
N PHE A 109 -0.01 5.53 -1.09
CA PHE A 109 0.12 5.26 -2.53
C PHE A 109 -1.06 4.42 -3.00
N GLU A 110 -1.66 4.78 -4.12
CA GLU A 110 -2.75 4.02 -4.72
C GLU A 110 -2.39 3.62 -6.16
N TYR A 111 -2.44 2.31 -6.44
CA TYR A 111 -2.55 1.79 -7.80
C TYR A 111 -4.02 1.75 -8.17
N ALA A 112 -4.51 2.83 -8.78
CA ALA A 112 -5.91 3.01 -9.18
C ALA A 112 -6.23 2.46 -10.58
N ALA A 113 -5.22 2.04 -11.34
CA ALA A 113 -5.38 1.57 -12.71
C ALA A 113 -4.48 0.36 -12.99
N ASN A 114 -4.94 -0.48 -13.92
CA ASN A 114 -4.20 -1.62 -14.46
C ASN A 114 -3.80 -2.69 -13.43
N VAL A 115 -4.48 -2.73 -12.28
CA VAL A 115 -4.30 -3.81 -11.30
C VAL A 115 -5.03 -5.06 -11.80
N ALA A 116 -4.32 -6.16 -11.91
CA ALA A 116 -4.85 -7.45 -12.32
C ALA A 116 -4.41 -8.57 -11.36
N PRO A 117 -5.27 -9.55 -11.07
CA PRO A 117 -4.85 -10.77 -10.37
C PRO A 117 -3.80 -11.53 -11.19
N SER A 118 -2.78 -12.07 -10.52
CA SER A 118 -1.73 -12.88 -11.14
C SER A 118 -1.21 -13.94 -10.17
N GLY A 119 -1.41 -15.21 -10.53
CA GLY A 119 -0.99 -16.33 -9.71
C GLY A 119 -1.59 -16.26 -8.31
N THR A 120 -0.74 -16.06 -7.31
CA THR A 120 -1.18 -15.90 -5.92
C THR A 120 -1.72 -14.48 -5.67
N GLY A 121 -1.16 -13.42 -6.27
CA GLY A 121 -1.48 -12.03 -5.91
C GLY A 121 -1.85 -11.15 -7.07
N TRP A 122 -1.11 -10.04 -7.21
CA TRP A 122 -1.49 -8.95 -8.10
C TRP A 122 -0.28 -8.39 -8.85
N VAL A 123 -0.55 -7.92 -10.06
CA VAL A 123 0.40 -7.18 -10.90
C VAL A 123 -0.25 -5.88 -11.35
N VAL A 124 0.59 -4.88 -11.62
CA VAL A 124 0.19 -3.63 -12.24
C VAL A 124 0.97 -3.46 -13.54
N ASP A 125 0.26 -3.48 -14.67
CA ASP A 125 0.84 -3.38 -16.01
C ASP A 125 -0.21 -2.88 -17.02
N PRO A 126 0.05 -1.79 -17.77
CA PRO A 126 1.25 -0.94 -17.71
C PRO A 126 1.17 0.09 -16.56
N SER A 127 2.26 0.86 -16.39
CA SER A 127 2.23 2.05 -15.53
C SER A 127 1.16 3.05 -15.98
N SER A 128 0.67 3.86 -15.05
CA SER A 128 -0.38 4.84 -15.29
C SER A 128 -0.18 6.05 -14.39
N ALA A 129 -0.36 7.26 -14.91
CA ALA A 129 -0.35 8.47 -14.08
C ALA A 129 -1.49 8.52 -13.04
N LEU A 130 -2.46 7.60 -13.12
CA LEU A 130 -3.47 7.41 -12.07
C LEU A 130 -2.90 6.65 -10.86
N ASN A 131 -1.78 5.95 -11.01
CA ASN A 131 -1.09 5.23 -9.96
C ASN A 131 -0.10 6.20 -9.31
N ALA A 132 -0.49 6.79 -8.19
CA ALA A 132 0.26 7.86 -7.56
C ALA A 132 0.13 7.85 -6.04
N GLY A 133 1.03 8.58 -5.39
CA GLY A 133 1.03 8.70 -3.96
C GLY A 133 1.86 9.86 -3.44
N THR A 134 1.91 9.90 -2.13
CA THR A 134 2.56 10.92 -1.33
C THR A 134 3.36 10.30 -0.20
N LEU A 135 4.44 10.99 0.14
CA LEU A 135 5.16 10.82 1.39
C LEU A 135 5.11 12.18 2.08
N THR A 136 4.47 12.25 3.24
CA THR A 136 4.24 13.52 3.96
C THR A 136 5.07 13.57 5.22
N SER A 137 5.97 14.54 5.32
CA SER A 137 6.79 14.72 6.53
C SER A 137 5.91 15.06 7.73
N GLN A 138 6.05 14.34 8.84
CA GLN A 138 5.47 14.75 10.12
C GLN A 138 6.24 15.92 10.77
N GLY A 139 7.39 16.28 10.21
CA GLY A 139 8.27 17.36 10.66
C GLY A 139 9.51 16.84 11.37
N ASN A 140 10.69 17.32 10.94
CA ASN A 140 11.97 17.05 11.60
C ASN A 140 12.89 18.29 11.49
N ALA A 141 14.18 18.13 11.80
CA ALA A 141 15.15 19.23 11.79
C ALA A 141 15.39 19.80 10.37
N ASP A 142 15.21 18.99 9.34
CA ASP A 142 15.57 19.30 7.96
C ASP A 142 14.34 19.54 7.06
N VAL A 143 13.22 18.90 7.38
CA VAL A 143 11.99 18.86 6.57
C VAL A 143 10.82 19.35 7.40
N PRO A 144 10.17 20.47 7.01
CA PRO A 144 9.00 20.97 7.73
C PRO A 144 7.85 19.98 7.79
N SER A 145 7.06 20.05 8.86
CA SER A 145 5.83 19.27 8.99
C SER A 145 4.84 19.64 7.88
N GLY A 146 4.21 18.63 7.29
CA GLY A 146 3.28 18.78 6.17
C GLY A 146 3.93 18.98 4.81
N TYR A 147 5.27 18.92 4.70
CA TYR A 147 5.91 18.89 3.39
C TYR A 147 5.58 17.59 2.67
N VAL A 148 5.11 17.68 1.42
CA VAL A 148 4.62 16.54 0.63
C VAL A 148 5.56 16.26 -0.53
N PHE A 149 6.12 15.05 -0.56
CA PHE A 149 6.76 14.49 -1.73
C PHE A 149 5.71 13.73 -2.55
N THR A 150 5.61 14.00 -3.84
CA THR A 150 4.66 13.35 -4.75
C THR A 150 5.38 12.44 -5.73
N PHE A 151 4.83 11.26 -5.97
CA PHE A 151 5.40 10.28 -6.89
C PHE A 151 4.33 9.44 -7.56
N GLU A 152 4.68 8.87 -8.70
CA GLU A 152 3.84 8.01 -9.53
C GLU A 152 4.54 6.67 -9.78
N ASP A 153 3.79 5.68 -10.25
CA ASP A 153 4.39 4.40 -10.64
C ASP A 153 5.26 4.56 -11.90
N LYS A 154 6.22 3.65 -12.05
CA LYS A 154 7.10 3.62 -13.21
C LYS A 154 7.18 2.20 -13.74
N SER A 155 6.86 2.02 -15.01
CA SER A 155 6.98 0.73 -15.68
C SER A 155 8.46 0.41 -15.96
N GLN A 156 8.81 -0.86 -15.84
CA GLN A 156 10.06 -1.40 -16.37
C GLN A 156 9.95 -1.61 -17.89
N PRO A 157 11.09 -1.78 -18.60
CA PRO A 157 11.05 -2.23 -19.99
C PRO A 157 10.28 -3.55 -20.23
N SER A 158 10.08 -4.37 -19.19
CA SER A 158 9.27 -5.60 -19.23
C SER A 158 7.76 -5.35 -19.22
N GLY A 159 7.30 -4.15 -18.87
CA GLY A 159 5.89 -3.75 -18.83
C GLY A 159 5.36 -3.52 -17.40
N GLU A 160 5.73 -4.38 -16.47
CA GLU A 160 5.19 -4.32 -15.11
C GLU A 160 5.76 -3.13 -14.31
N SER A 161 4.88 -2.36 -13.66
CA SER A 161 5.27 -1.31 -12.72
C SER A 161 5.35 -1.82 -11.28
N PHE A 162 4.50 -2.79 -10.92
CA PHE A 162 4.44 -3.36 -9.58
C PHE A 162 4.02 -4.83 -9.60
N LEU A 163 4.62 -5.62 -8.71
CA LEU A 163 4.28 -7.02 -8.46
C LEU A 163 4.10 -7.21 -6.95
N PHE A 164 3.01 -7.85 -6.55
CA PHE A 164 2.77 -8.27 -5.18
C PHE A 164 2.37 -9.75 -5.17
N LEU A 165 3.33 -10.62 -4.92
CA LEU A 165 3.24 -12.06 -5.13
C LEU A 165 3.80 -12.85 -3.95
N GLN A 166 3.27 -14.03 -3.69
CA GLN A 166 3.83 -14.97 -2.72
C GLN A 166 4.86 -15.86 -3.43
N ASP A 167 6.06 -15.33 -3.68
CA ASP A 167 7.06 -15.94 -4.59
C ASP A 167 8.50 -16.01 -4.04
N ASP A 168 8.70 -15.71 -2.76
CA ASP A 168 10.02 -15.71 -2.10
C ASP A 168 11.09 -14.89 -2.83
N HIS A 169 10.70 -13.88 -3.61
CA HIS A 169 11.63 -13.08 -4.41
C HIS A 169 12.72 -12.48 -3.53
N ARG A 170 13.98 -12.93 -3.73
CA ARG A 170 15.17 -12.54 -2.96
C ARG A 170 15.10 -12.84 -1.46
N LEU A 171 14.30 -13.83 -1.07
CA LEU A 171 14.31 -14.32 0.31
C LEU A 171 15.29 -15.48 0.53
N GLN A 172 16.00 -15.95 -0.51
CA GLN A 172 16.93 -17.08 -0.38
C GLN A 172 17.96 -16.87 0.72
N GLY A 173 17.97 -17.76 1.72
CA GLY A 173 18.87 -17.71 2.86
C GLY A 173 18.40 -16.82 4.02
N HIS A 174 17.27 -16.15 3.90
CA HIS A 174 16.65 -15.37 4.97
C HIS A 174 15.63 -16.22 5.77
N PRO A 175 15.40 -15.93 7.07
CA PRO A 175 14.43 -16.66 7.89
C PRO A 175 13.00 -16.71 7.33
N GLN A 176 12.64 -15.75 6.48
CA GLN A 176 11.33 -15.60 5.86
C GLN A 176 11.12 -16.53 4.64
N GLU A 177 12.20 -17.12 4.09
CA GLU A 177 12.12 -18.05 2.95
C GLU A 177 11.15 -19.20 3.24
N GLY A 178 10.17 -19.40 2.35
CA GLY A 178 9.22 -20.51 2.44
C GLY A 178 8.23 -20.41 3.60
N GLN A 179 8.19 -19.27 4.32
CA GLN A 179 7.21 -19.03 5.39
C GLN A 179 5.86 -18.50 4.86
N GLY A 180 5.75 -18.31 3.53
CA GLY A 180 4.53 -17.84 2.90
C GLY A 180 4.34 -16.32 2.96
N PHE A 181 5.43 -15.55 3.10
CA PHE A 181 5.38 -14.10 2.93
C PHE A 181 5.03 -13.72 1.50
N TRP A 182 4.33 -12.61 1.38
CA TRP A 182 4.18 -11.91 0.11
C TRP A 182 5.34 -10.96 -0.09
N VAL A 183 5.75 -10.75 -1.33
CA VAL A 183 6.79 -9.78 -1.69
C VAL A 183 6.18 -8.73 -2.59
N GLY A 184 6.24 -7.48 -2.15
CA GLY A 184 5.91 -6.31 -2.95
C GLY A 184 7.16 -5.70 -3.56
N ARG A 185 7.17 -5.54 -4.88
CA ARG A 185 8.29 -4.92 -5.60
C ARG A 185 7.79 -4.11 -6.78
N GLY A 186 8.33 -2.92 -6.96
CA GLY A 186 7.97 -2.08 -8.09
C GLY A 186 8.78 -0.80 -8.13
N TRP A 187 8.74 -0.12 -9.26
CA TRP A 187 9.42 1.16 -9.43
C TRP A 187 8.42 2.30 -9.31
N VAL A 188 8.89 3.36 -8.69
CA VAL A 188 8.18 4.63 -8.61
C VAL A 188 9.07 5.74 -9.15
N MET A 189 8.49 6.91 -9.38
CA MET A 189 9.23 8.09 -9.75
C MET A 189 8.59 9.35 -9.17
N GLY A 190 9.41 10.15 -8.51
CA GLY A 190 9.04 11.47 -8.04
C GLY A 190 9.06 12.47 -9.19
N ALA A 191 7.96 13.21 -9.34
CA ALA A 191 7.83 14.22 -10.40
C ALA A 191 8.94 15.29 -10.35
N GLN A 192 9.45 15.60 -9.15
CA GLN A 192 10.54 16.57 -8.97
C GLN A 192 11.94 15.94 -8.92
N TYR A 193 12.07 14.60 -8.97
CA TYR A 193 13.30 13.89 -8.63
C TYR A 193 13.62 12.78 -9.66
N PRO A 194 13.90 13.10 -10.93
CA PRO A 194 14.01 12.08 -11.99
C PRO A 194 15.29 11.23 -11.93
N MET A 195 16.19 11.46 -10.97
CA MET A 195 17.53 10.86 -10.94
C MET A 195 17.70 9.89 -9.76
N GLY A 196 18.05 8.64 -10.09
CA GLY A 196 18.38 7.59 -9.12
C GLY A 196 17.36 6.46 -9.05
N THR A 197 17.61 5.51 -8.15
CA THR A 197 16.74 4.37 -7.88
C THR A 197 15.60 4.80 -6.96
N GLN A 198 14.39 4.41 -7.32
CA GLN A 198 13.16 4.74 -6.61
C GLN A 198 12.23 3.53 -6.70
N ASP A 199 12.07 2.82 -5.59
CA ASP A 199 11.41 1.52 -5.59
C ASP A 199 10.70 1.23 -4.26
N PHE A 200 9.63 0.44 -4.40
CA PHE A 200 9.08 -0.35 -3.31
C PHE A 200 9.79 -1.70 -3.32
N LEU A 201 10.22 -2.16 -2.14
CA LEU A 201 10.71 -3.50 -1.91
C LEU A 201 10.40 -3.88 -0.46
N PHE A 202 9.37 -4.70 -0.25
CA PHE A 202 8.90 -5.06 1.08
C PHE A 202 8.40 -6.51 1.11
N ILE A 203 8.27 -7.07 2.31
CA ILE A 203 7.52 -8.31 2.53
C ILE A 203 6.20 -8.01 3.24
N ALA A 204 5.25 -8.94 3.17
CA ALA A 204 3.96 -8.77 3.82
C ALA A 204 3.36 -10.06 4.36
N GLU A 205 2.64 -9.93 5.48
CA GLU A 205 1.81 -10.99 6.05
C GLU A 205 0.34 -10.63 5.89
N LYS A 206 -0.48 -11.63 5.57
CA LYS A 206 -1.92 -11.45 5.39
C LYS A 206 -2.58 -11.15 6.74
N ILE A 207 -3.29 -10.03 6.84
CA ILE A 207 -4.16 -9.73 7.98
C ILE A 207 -5.47 -10.49 7.76
N PRO A 208 -5.87 -11.40 8.66
CA PRO A 208 -7.14 -12.09 8.53
C PRO A 208 -8.28 -11.07 8.48
N ALA A 209 -9.08 -11.10 7.42
CA ALA A 209 -10.29 -10.28 7.33
C ALA A 209 -11.10 -10.45 8.61
N PRO A 210 -11.66 -9.37 9.21
CA PRO A 210 -12.49 -9.47 10.41
C PRO A 210 -13.65 -10.43 10.14
N GLY A 211 -13.46 -11.68 10.55
CA GLY A 211 -14.22 -12.78 9.98
C GLY A 211 -15.70 -12.66 10.31
N ALA A 212 -16.52 -13.22 9.41
CA ALA A 212 -17.94 -13.55 9.52
C ALA A 212 -18.38 -14.27 10.82
N MET A 213 -17.49 -14.45 11.79
CA MET A 213 -17.76 -14.83 13.18
C MET A 213 -18.77 -13.90 13.85
N SER A 214 -18.77 -12.61 13.53
CA SER A 214 -19.79 -11.66 14.00
C SER A 214 -21.16 -11.93 13.35
N VAL A 215 -21.20 -12.25 12.05
CA VAL A 215 -22.45 -12.57 11.33
C VAL A 215 -23.07 -13.87 11.85
N LEU A 216 -22.27 -14.91 12.12
CA LEU A 216 -22.74 -16.13 12.76
C LEU A 216 -23.22 -15.87 14.21
N GLY A 217 -22.53 -15.00 14.96
CA GLY A 217 -22.94 -14.59 16.30
C GLY A 217 -24.33 -13.93 16.34
N PHE A 218 -24.62 -13.02 15.41
CA PHE A 218 -25.93 -12.36 15.34
C PHE A 218 -27.04 -13.28 14.78
N ALA A 219 -26.72 -14.15 13.81
CA ALA A 219 -27.67 -15.15 13.34
C ALA A 219 -28.07 -16.15 14.45
N GLY A 220 -27.10 -16.56 15.29
CA GLY A 220 -27.34 -17.40 16.46
C GLY A 220 -28.25 -16.74 17.50
N LEU A 221 -28.02 -15.46 17.82
CA LEU A 221 -28.85 -14.72 18.79
C LEU A 221 -30.29 -14.51 18.31
N ALA A 222 -30.50 -14.28 17.00
CA ALA A 222 -31.82 -14.18 16.40
C ALA A 222 -32.60 -15.51 16.44
N ALA A 223 -31.91 -16.65 16.28
CA ALA A 223 -32.51 -17.98 16.37
C ALA A 223 -32.88 -18.38 17.81
N VAL A 224 -32.08 -17.99 18.81
CA VAL A 224 -32.35 -18.29 20.23
C VAL A 224 -33.53 -17.47 20.78
N ARG A 225 -33.68 -16.21 20.35
CA ARG A 225 -34.80 -15.36 20.80
C ARG A 225 -36.16 -15.82 20.29
N ARG A 226 -36.23 -16.61 19.21
CA ARG A 226 -37.49 -17.11 18.65
C ARG A 226 -38.04 -18.36 19.35
N ARG A 227 -37.31 -18.92 20.32
CA ARG A 227 -37.71 -20.13 21.09
C ARG A 227 -38.21 -19.84 22.51
N ARG A 228 -38.44 -18.58 22.88
CA ARG A 228 -39.15 -18.19 24.11
C ARG A 228 -40.44 -17.47 23.74
#